data_AF-A0A412LI90-F1
#
_entry.id   AF-A0A412LI90-F1
#
_cell.length_a   1.000
_cell.length_b   1.000
_cell.length_c   1.000
_cell.angle_alpha   90.00
_cell.angle_beta   90.00
_cell.angle_gamma   90.00
#
_symmetry.space_group_name_H-M   'P 1'
#
loop_
_entity.id
_entity.type
_entity.pdbx_description
1 polymer ?
#
loop_
_entity_poly.entity_id
_entity_poly.type
_entity_poly.pdbx_seq_one_letter_code
_entity_poly.pdbx_strand_id
1 'polypeptide(L)'
;MSSDRSREIVRILESGASWTTASQIASQVGCSSRTVKSDITALNRTHEGMIVASSKGYRIEDATAAAQLLSQQANEVPQTAEARKRYILFELLMRHRKVRAADLAESLYISLATLDNELVAIKRELSGYGLVLRSRAGSLYIEGSASGEK
;
A
#
# COMPACT_ATOMS: atom_id res chain seq x y z
N MET A 1 -0.65 -14.58 -7.39
CA MET A 1 0.51 -15.27 -8.00
C MET A 1 1.13 -14.45 -9.14
N SER A 2 0.50 -14.26 -10.30
CA SER A 2 1.08 -13.41 -11.38
C SER A 2 1.04 -11.91 -11.06
N SER A 3 -0.06 -11.41 -10.49
CA SER A 3 -0.21 -9.99 -10.13
C SER A 3 0.81 -9.53 -9.09
N ASP A 4 1.02 -10.33 -8.03
CA ASP A 4 2.00 -10.01 -6.96
C ASP A 4 3.43 -9.88 -7.50
N ARG A 5 3.80 -10.76 -8.45
CA ARG A 5 5.12 -10.76 -9.06
C ARG A 5 5.35 -9.55 -9.95
N SER A 6 4.36 -9.21 -10.78
CA SER A 6 4.43 -8.01 -11.62
C SER A 6 4.59 -6.74 -10.79
N ARG A 7 3.91 -6.65 -9.64
CA ARG A 7 4.08 -5.53 -8.69
C ARG A 7 5.47 -5.50 -8.09
N GLU A 8 6.03 -6.65 -7.74
CA GLU A 8 7.38 -6.75 -7.20
C GLU A 8 8.43 -6.28 -8.22
N ILE A 9 8.26 -6.62 -9.49
CA ILE A 9 9.10 -6.10 -10.59
C ILE A 9 9.04 -4.57 -10.62
N VAL A 10 7.85 -3.97 -10.52
CA VAL A 10 7.69 -2.51 -10.51
C VAL A 10 8.36 -1.89 -9.27
N ARG A 11 8.21 -2.47 -8.07
CA ARG A 11 8.90 -1.99 -6.85
C ARG A 11 10.41 -1.96 -6.99
N ILE A 12 11.00 -3.03 -7.53
CA ILE A 12 12.44 -3.11 -7.75
C ILE A 12 12.89 -1.98 -8.69
N LEU A 13 12.17 -1.77 -9.79
CA LEU A 13 12.49 -0.74 -10.77
C LEU A 13 12.25 0.68 -10.26
N GLU A 14 11.31 0.91 -9.34
CA GLU A 14 11.05 2.22 -8.75
C GLU A 14 12.09 2.60 -7.68
N SER A 15 12.57 1.61 -6.92
CA SER A 15 13.61 1.80 -5.89
C SER A 15 14.99 2.16 -6.46
N GLY A 16 15.22 1.86 -7.74
CA GLY A 16 16.47 2.10 -8.44
C GLY A 16 16.40 3.28 -9.40
N ALA A 17 17.23 4.30 -9.21
CA ALA A 17 17.39 5.39 -10.18
C ALA A 17 18.08 4.96 -11.51
N SER A 18 18.51 3.69 -11.61
CA SER A 18 19.33 3.15 -12.69
C SER A 18 18.68 1.97 -13.41
N TRP A 19 19.16 1.71 -14.64
CA TRP A 19 18.79 0.54 -15.42
C TRP A 19 19.04 -0.76 -14.65
N THR A 20 18.06 -1.68 -14.69
CA THR A 20 18.15 -2.99 -14.03
C THR A 20 17.94 -4.11 -15.06
N THR A 21 18.85 -5.08 -15.11
CA THR A 21 18.78 -6.18 -16.08
C THR A 21 17.72 -7.22 -15.70
N ALA A 22 17.22 -7.98 -16.69
CA ALA A 22 16.29 -9.09 -16.43
C ALA A 22 16.85 -10.11 -15.42
N SER A 23 18.16 -10.35 -15.41
CA SER A 23 18.80 -11.31 -14.51
C SER A 23 18.80 -10.81 -13.06
N GLN A 24 19.00 -9.52 -12.83
CA GLN A 24 18.97 -8.92 -11.49
C GLN A 24 17.55 -8.91 -10.93
N ILE A 25 16.54 -8.62 -11.77
CA ILE A 25 15.14 -8.71 -11.37
C ILE A 25 14.79 -10.16 -11.05
N ALA A 26 15.17 -11.10 -11.93
CA ALA A 26 14.93 -12.53 -11.76
C ALA A 26 15.50 -13.09 -10.45
N SER A 27 16.72 -12.69 -10.08
CA SER A 27 17.34 -13.14 -8.83
C SER A 27 16.63 -12.62 -7.58
N GLN A 28 16.09 -11.40 -7.62
CA GLN A 28 15.36 -10.82 -6.48
C GLN A 28 13.94 -11.40 -6.36
N VAL A 29 13.29 -11.63 -7.49
CA VAL A 29 11.91 -12.13 -7.55
C VAL A 29 11.83 -13.66 -7.42
N GLY A 30 12.94 -14.38 -7.63
CA GLY A 30 12.99 -15.84 -7.56
C GLY A 30 12.39 -16.52 -8.79
N CYS A 31 12.58 -15.94 -9.98
CA CYS A 31 12.04 -16.49 -11.24
C CYS A 31 13.10 -16.50 -12.35
N SER A 32 12.73 -16.91 -13.57
CA SER A 32 13.65 -16.89 -14.72
C SER A 32 13.64 -15.54 -15.43
N SER A 33 14.75 -15.16 -16.08
CA SER A 33 14.80 -13.97 -16.93
C SER A 33 13.75 -13.99 -18.05
N ARG A 34 13.37 -15.18 -18.55
CA ARG A 34 12.28 -15.34 -19.53
C ARG A 34 10.93 -14.94 -18.92
N THR A 35 10.70 -15.31 -17.66
CA THR A 35 9.50 -14.96 -16.91
C THR A 35 9.41 -13.45 -16.67
N VAL A 36 10.50 -12.81 -16.22
CA VAL A 36 10.57 -11.35 -16.07
C VAL A 36 10.20 -10.63 -17.36
N LYS A 37 10.79 -11.04 -18.50
CA LYS A 37 10.46 -10.45 -19.81
C LYS A 37 8.98 -10.60 -20.16
N SER A 38 8.40 -11.76 -19.88
CA SER A 38 6.98 -12.02 -20.11
C SER A 38 6.10 -11.13 -19.23
N ASP A 39 6.43 -11.00 -17.94
CA ASP A 39 5.67 -10.17 -17.00
C ASP A 39 5.77 -8.68 -17.36
N ILE A 40 6.95 -8.18 -17.73
CA ILE A 40 7.14 -6.80 -18.21
C ILE A 40 6.33 -6.56 -19.49
N THR A 41 6.30 -7.52 -20.41
CA THR A 41 5.47 -7.41 -21.62
C THR A 41 4.00 -7.34 -21.27
N ALA A 42 3.54 -8.15 -20.31
CA ALA A 42 2.16 -8.10 -19.82
C ALA A 42 1.83 -6.76 -19.14
N LEU A 43 2.75 -6.24 -18.31
CA LEU A 43 2.63 -4.93 -17.67
C LEU A 43 2.46 -3.79 -18.68
N ASN A 44 3.33 -3.75 -19.69
CA ASN A 44 3.29 -2.73 -20.74
C ASN A 44 2.07 -2.84 -21.67
N ARG A 45 1.38 -3.98 -21.73
CA ARG A 45 0.09 -4.08 -22.46
C ARG A 45 -1.04 -3.39 -21.72
N THR A 46 -1.00 -3.38 -20.39
CA THR A 46 -2.03 -2.74 -19.56
C THR A 46 -1.68 -1.28 -19.26
N HIS A 47 -0.39 -0.97 -19.14
CA HIS A 47 0.15 0.37 -18.86
C HIS A 47 1.18 0.71 -19.94
N GLU A 48 0.70 1.17 -21.09
CA GLU A 48 1.53 1.45 -22.26
C GLU A 48 2.67 2.42 -21.89
N GLY A 49 3.90 2.04 -22.24
CA GLY A 49 5.08 2.89 -21.99
C GLY A 49 5.56 2.96 -20.54
N MET A 50 4.94 2.24 -19.58
CA MET A 50 5.33 2.32 -18.17
C MET A 50 6.79 1.89 -17.93
N ILE A 51 7.21 0.78 -18.56
CA ILE A 51 8.57 0.25 -18.45
C ILE A 51 9.26 0.32 -19.82
N VAL A 52 10.41 0.98 -19.89
CA VAL A 52 11.26 1.01 -21.09
C VAL A 52 12.36 -0.03 -21.03
N ALA A 53 12.70 -0.58 -22.20
CA ALA A 53 13.77 -1.56 -22.36
C ALA A 53 14.90 -0.97 -23.21
N SER A 54 16.15 -1.23 -22.81
CA SER A 54 17.35 -0.91 -23.59
C SER A 54 18.40 -2.02 -23.47
N SER A 55 19.55 -1.86 -24.14
CA SER A 55 20.71 -2.73 -23.97
C SER A 55 21.23 -2.76 -22.53
N LYS A 56 20.91 -1.75 -21.71
CA LYS A 56 21.29 -1.65 -20.29
C LYS A 56 20.31 -2.35 -19.35
N GLY A 57 19.13 -2.78 -19.83
CA GLY A 57 18.10 -3.42 -19.03
C GLY A 57 16.75 -2.69 -19.10
N TYR A 58 16.05 -2.62 -17.97
CA TYR A 58 14.73 -2.03 -17.81
C TYR A 58 14.75 -0.85 -16.84
N ARG A 59 13.85 0.11 -17.05
CA ARG A 59 13.62 1.26 -16.15
C ARG A 59 12.14 1.65 -16.19
N ILE A 60 11.64 2.24 -15.12
CA ILE A 60 10.38 3.00 -15.14
C ILE A 60 10.58 4.27 -15.98
N GLU A 61 9.63 4.53 -16.86
CA GLU A 61 9.53 5.79 -17.61
C GLU A 61 8.33 6.61 -17.13
N ASP A 62 7.17 5.96 -16.96
CA ASP A 62 6.00 6.58 -16.35
C ASP A 62 5.91 6.24 -14.86
N ALA A 63 6.49 7.12 -14.04
CA ALA A 63 6.42 7.01 -12.58
C ALA A 63 4.99 7.14 -12.04
N THR A 64 4.10 7.84 -12.75
CA THR A 64 2.69 8.00 -12.31
C THR A 64 1.94 6.69 -12.49
N ALA A 65 2.08 6.04 -13.65
CA ALA A 65 1.50 4.73 -13.89
C ALA A 65 2.06 3.66 -12.94
N ALA A 66 3.37 3.69 -12.67
CA ALA A 66 4.01 2.81 -11.68
C ALA A 66 3.41 3.01 -10.27
N ALA A 67 3.32 4.26 -9.81
CA ALA A 67 2.73 4.60 -8.51
C ALA A 67 1.24 4.22 -8.45
N GLN A 68 0.49 4.37 -9.54
CA GLN A 68 -0.91 3.92 -9.63
C GLN A 68 -1.02 2.40 -9.52
N LEU A 69 -0.20 1.64 -10.24
CA LEU A 69 -0.18 0.19 -10.14
C LEU A 69 0.16 -0.26 -8.71
N LEU A 70 1.16 0.36 -8.08
CA LEU A 70 1.57 0.05 -6.71
C LEU A 70 0.52 0.46 -5.67
N SER A 71 -0.21 1.55 -5.91
CA SER A 71 -1.32 2.02 -5.07
C SER A 71 -2.65 1.32 -5.33
N GLN A 72 -2.83 0.56 -6.42
CA GLN A 72 -4.04 -0.25 -6.62
C GLN A 72 -4.25 -1.33 -5.53
N GLN A 73 -3.21 -1.70 -4.74
CA GLN A 73 -3.38 -2.48 -3.51
C GLN A 73 -4.08 -1.69 -2.39
N ALA A 74 -4.04 -0.35 -2.43
CA ALA A 74 -4.78 0.51 -1.52
C ALA A 74 -6.25 0.69 -1.95
N ASN A 75 -6.59 0.40 -3.21
CA ASN A 75 -7.96 0.47 -3.73
C ASN A 75 -8.71 -0.88 -3.72
N GLU A 76 -8.02 -2.00 -3.50
CA GLU A 76 -8.71 -3.21 -3.08
C GLU A 76 -9.16 -3.02 -1.64
N VAL A 77 -10.47 -3.10 -1.43
CA VAL A 77 -11.09 -3.10 -0.10
C VAL A 77 -10.31 -4.09 0.77
N PRO A 78 -9.71 -3.67 1.89
CA PRO A 78 -8.85 -4.54 2.67
C PRO A 78 -9.62 -5.77 3.18
N GLN A 79 -9.26 -6.96 2.67
CA GLN A 79 -10.01 -8.19 2.94
C GLN A 79 -9.64 -8.84 4.28
N THR A 80 -8.43 -8.60 4.79
CA THR A 80 -7.96 -9.18 6.08
C THR A 80 -8.02 -8.14 7.20
N ALA A 81 -8.16 -8.59 8.45
CA ALA A 81 -8.14 -7.72 9.63
C ALA A 81 -6.85 -6.87 9.68
N GLU A 82 -5.68 -7.48 9.46
CA GLU A 82 -4.41 -6.75 9.43
C GLU A 82 -4.32 -5.70 8.31
N ALA A 83 -4.94 -5.96 7.16
CA ALA A 83 -5.00 -4.97 6.07
C ALA A 83 -5.99 -3.84 6.40
N ARG A 84 -7.16 -4.15 6.97
CA ARG A 84 -8.13 -3.15 7.45
C ARG A 84 -7.51 -2.25 8.51
N LYS A 85 -6.79 -2.85 9.47
CA LYS A 85 -6.06 -2.12 10.52
C LYS A 85 -5.10 -1.10 9.93
N ARG A 86 -4.26 -1.53 8.97
CA ARG A 86 -3.33 -0.63 8.25
C ARG A 86 -4.04 0.48 7.51
N TYR A 87 -5.14 0.18 6.83
CA TYR A 87 -5.94 1.17 6.14
C TYR A 87 -6.51 2.22 7.11
N ILE A 88 -7.14 1.79 8.21
CA ILE A 88 -7.70 2.69 9.22
C ILE A 88 -6.63 3.61 9.81
N LEU A 89 -5.44 3.07 10.12
CA LEU A 89 -4.32 3.87 10.62
C LEU A 89 -3.83 4.89 9.59
N PHE A 90 -3.70 4.49 8.32
CA PHE A 90 -3.28 5.39 7.25
C PHE A 90 -4.29 6.52 7.02
N GLU A 91 -5.60 6.21 7.03
CA GLU A 91 -6.65 7.22 6.93
C GLU A 91 -6.58 8.24 8.08
N LEU A 92 -6.43 7.77 9.32
CA LEU A 92 -6.46 8.63 10.51
C LEU A 92 -5.16 9.40 10.78
N LEU A 93 -4.01 8.86 10.37
CA LEU A 93 -2.70 9.48 10.63
C LEU A 93 -2.17 10.29 9.44
N MET A 94 -2.40 9.84 8.21
CA MET A 94 -1.73 10.40 7.03
C MET A 94 -2.67 11.23 6.16
N ARG A 95 -3.94 10.84 6.02
CA ARG A 95 -4.87 11.51 5.09
C ARG A 95 -5.78 12.52 5.77
N HIS A 96 -6.38 12.13 6.90
CA HIS A 96 -7.44 12.90 7.52
C HIS A 96 -7.23 12.97 9.04
N ARG A 97 -7.22 14.20 9.59
CA ARG A 97 -7.17 14.38 11.05
C ARG A 97 -8.39 13.81 11.78
N LYS A 98 -9.52 13.62 11.07
CA LYS A 98 -10.79 13.15 11.61
C LYS A 98 -11.63 12.54 10.50
N VAL A 99 -12.19 11.35 10.74
CA VAL A 99 -12.98 10.57 9.75
C VAL A 99 -14.28 10.09 10.40
N ARG A 100 -15.43 10.11 9.70
CA ARG A 100 -16.67 9.55 10.25
C ARG A 100 -16.59 8.03 10.26
N ALA A 101 -17.03 7.40 11.34
CA ALA A 101 -17.00 5.94 11.47
C ALA A 101 -17.89 5.25 10.42
N ALA A 102 -19.02 5.87 10.04
CA ALA A 102 -19.91 5.37 9.00
C ALA A 102 -19.22 5.34 7.63
N ASP A 103 -18.64 6.46 7.21
CA ASP A 103 -17.92 6.58 5.93
C ASP A 103 -16.74 5.60 5.86
N LEU A 104 -16.04 5.39 6.98
CA LEU A 104 -14.93 4.45 7.06
C LEU A 104 -15.40 2.99 6.96
N ALA A 105 -16.50 2.64 7.63
CA ALA A 105 -17.10 1.30 7.53
C ALA A 105 -17.62 1.01 6.12
N GLU A 106 -18.24 2.01 5.47
CA GLU A 106 -18.70 1.93 4.08
C GLU A 106 -17.53 1.73 3.12
N SER A 107 -16.45 2.51 3.25
CA SER A 107 -15.24 2.38 2.43
C SER A 107 -14.56 1.02 2.58
N LEU A 108 -14.69 0.40 3.76
CA LEU A 108 -14.17 -0.93 4.07
C LEU A 108 -15.17 -2.06 3.77
N TYR A 109 -16.40 -1.75 3.36
CA TYR A 109 -17.51 -2.71 3.19
C TYR A 109 -17.72 -3.62 4.39
N ILE A 110 -17.66 -3.06 5.60
CA ILE A 110 -17.88 -3.78 6.85
C ILE A 110 -19.01 -3.14 7.68
N SER A 111 -19.53 -3.87 8.65
CA SER A 111 -20.46 -3.31 9.63
C SER A 111 -19.73 -2.40 10.62
N LEU A 112 -20.46 -1.46 11.23
CA LEU A 112 -19.93 -0.64 12.35
C LEU A 112 -19.45 -1.51 13.52
N ALA A 113 -20.12 -2.63 13.81
CA ALA A 113 -19.69 -3.56 14.85
C ALA A 113 -18.34 -4.23 14.51
N THR A 114 -18.12 -4.58 13.24
CA THR A 114 -16.82 -5.07 12.77
C THR A 114 -15.76 -3.99 12.92
N LEU A 115 -16.07 -2.75 12.52
CA LEU A 115 -15.15 -1.62 12.68
C LEU A 115 -14.78 -1.43 14.15
N ASP A 116 -15.74 -1.46 15.08
CA ASP A 116 -15.47 -1.32 16.51
C ASP A 116 -14.46 -2.36 17.04
N ASN A 117 -14.57 -3.61 16.58
CA ASN A 117 -13.60 -4.66 16.91
C ASN A 117 -12.19 -4.34 16.39
N GLU A 118 -12.07 -3.84 15.16
CA GLU A 118 -10.78 -3.38 14.61
C GLU A 118 -10.20 -2.22 15.44
N LEU A 119 -11.04 -1.25 15.84
CA LEU A 119 -10.62 -0.10 16.65
C LEU A 119 -10.14 -0.51 18.05
N VAL A 120 -10.67 -1.59 18.64
CA VAL A 120 -10.17 -2.14 19.92
C VAL A 120 -8.74 -2.63 19.78
N ALA A 121 -8.43 -3.35 18.70
CA ALA A 121 -7.07 -3.81 18.42
C ALA A 121 -6.12 -2.61 18.20
N ILE A 122 -6.54 -1.63 17.40
CA ILE A 122 -5.77 -0.41 17.13
C ILE A 122 -5.46 0.38 18.41
N LYS A 123 -6.44 0.55 19.31
CA LYS A 123 -6.24 1.26 20.59
C LYS A 123 -5.11 0.65 21.43
N ARG A 124 -5.02 -0.70 21.45
CA ARG A 124 -3.97 -1.41 22.20
C ARG A 124 -2.59 -1.24 21.58
N GLU A 125 -2.52 -1.12 20.25
CA GLU A 125 -1.27 -0.91 19.54
C GLU A 125 -0.77 0.54 19.73
N LEU A 126 -1.67 1.52 19.62
CA LEU A 126 -1.36 2.95 19.75
C LEU A 126 -0.88 3.35 21.15
N SER A 127 -1.33 2.67 22.21
CA SER A 127 -0.92 2.99 23.58
C SER A 127 0.60 2.81 23.79
N GLY A 128 1.24 1.91 23.05
CA GLY A 128 2.70 1.74 23.08
C GLY A 128 3.49 2.94 22.52
N TYR A 129 2.82 3.83 21.78
CA TYR A 129 3.42 4.99 21.13
C TYR A 129 2.98 6.32 21.75
N GLY A 130 2.28 6.30 22.89
CA GLY A 130 1.70 7.52 23.47
C GLY A 130 0.63 8.16 22.58
N LEU A 131 -0.07 7.36 21.78
CA LEU A 131 -1.17 7.81 20.93
C LEU A 131 -2.50 7.27 21.46
N VAL A 132 -3.56 8.07 21.33
CA VAL A 132 -4.91 7.72 21.79
C VAL A 132 -5.90 7.89 20.66
N LEU A 133 -6.60 6.81 20.33
CA LEU A 133 -7.74 6.85 19.40
C LEU A 133 -9.01 7.30 20.13
N ARG A 134 -9.60 8.41 19.68
CA ARG A 134 -10.83 9.00 20.22
C ARG A 134 -11.97 8.93 19.22
N SER A 135 -13.20 9.01 19.74
CA SER A 135 -14.42 9.17 18.96
C SER A 135 -15.25 10.32 19.53
N ARG A 136 -15.69 11.25 18.68
CA ARG A 136 -16.57 12.36 19.06
C ARG A 136 -17.62 12.60 17.97
N ALA A 137 -18.90 12.54 18.35
CA ALA A 137 -20.04 12.70 17.44
C ALA A 137 -19.95 11.79 16.20
N GLY A 138 -19.63 10.51 16.41
CA GLY A 138 -19.50 9.51 15.35
C GLY A 138 -18.25 9.64 14.47
N SER A 139 -17.31 10.52 14.82
CA SER A 139 -16.06 10.70 14.09
C SER A 139 -14.85 10.28 14.90
N LEU A 140 -13.98 9.52 14.26
CA LEU A 140 -12.74 8.95 14.77
C LEU A 140 -11.56 9.88 14.49
N TYR A 141 -10.63 9.99 15.43
CA TYR A 141 -9.38 10.74 15.28
C TYR A 141 -8.33 10.22 16.27
N ILE A 142 -7.06 10.42 15.95
CA ILE A 142 -5.94 10.04 16.83
C ILE A 142 -5.30 11.32 17.37
N GLU A 143 -5.05 11.34 18.67
CA GLU A 143 -4.34 12.41 19.37
C GLU A 143 -3.10 11.85 20.07
N GLY A 144 -2.05 12.66 20.21
CA GLY A 144 -0.94 12.32 21.09
C GLY A 144 -1.33 12.55 22.55
N SER A 145 -1.00 11.60 23.42
CA SER A 145 -0.94 11.90 24.85
C SER A 145 0.20 12.88 25.08
N ALA A 146 -0.07 13.98 25.79
CA ALA A 146 0.94 14.97 26.21
C ALA A 146 1.89 14.39 27.28
N SER A 147 2.52 13.25 27.01
CA SER A 147 3.53 12.62 27.85
C SER A 147 4.84 12.60 27.09
N GLY A 148 5.38 13.80 26.87
CA GLY A 148 6.63 14.01 26.11
C GLY A 148 7.24 15.40 26.24
N GLU A 149 6.82 16.23 27.21
CA GLU A 149 7.62 17.36 27.67
C GLU A 149 8.12 17.03 29.08
N LYS A 150 9.37 16.59 29.13
CA LYS A 150 10.25 16.72 30.30
C LYS A 150 11.55 17.33 29.82
#